data_AF-A0A965DMA3-F1
#
_entry.id   AF-A0A965DMA3-F1
#
_cell.length_a   1.000
_cell.length_b   1.000
_cell.length_c   1.000
_cell.angle_alpha   90.00
_cell.angle_beta   90.00
_cell.angle_gamma   90.00
#
_symmetry.space_group_name_H-M   'P 1'
#
loop_
_entity.id
_entity.type
_entity.pdbx_description
1 polymer ?
#
loop_
_entity_poly.entity_id
_entity_poly.type
_entity_poly.pdbx_seq_one_letter_code
_entity_poly.pdbx_strand_id
1 'polypeptide(L)'
;GAAKAMNMKANLLPEVNLTDLAIKVEAGANTGGDMLTSAHVRNWMECVRSRKQTNAPVEAGYYHSIATIMTNAAAKTGQKVTFDEKTQEVMAGGKVFKY
;
A
#
# COMPACT_ATOMS: atom_id res chain seq x y z
N GLY A 1 -28.40 -13.82 -23.18
CA GLY A 1 -27.71 -12.78 -22.40
C GLY A 1 -27.63 -11.49 -23.19
N ALA A 2 -27.46 -10.35 -22.51
CA ALA A 2 -27.55 -9.00 -23.08
C ALA A 2 -26.73 -8.78 -24.37
N ALA A 3 -25.54 -9.38 -24.51
CA ALA A 3 -24.72 -9.27 -25.73
C ALA A 3 -25.37 -9.90 -26.98
N LYS A 4 -26.14 -10.98 -26.81
CA LYS A 4 -26.87 -11.66 -27.91
C LYS A 4 -28.03 -10.80 -28.43
N ALA A 5 -28.62 -9.95 -27.59
CA ALA A 5 -29.68 -9.03 -27.98
C ALA A 5 -29.15 -7.83 -28.78
N MET A 6 -27.86 -7.49 -28.65
CA MET A 6 -27.20 -6.39 -29.36
C MET A 6 -26.35 -6.87 -30.55
N ASN A 7 -26.47 -8.14 -30.96
CA ASN A 7 -25.67 -8.75 -32.02
C ASN A 7 -24.14 -8.62 -31.83
N MET A 8 -23.68 -8.53 -30.58
CA MET A 8 -22.27 -8.39 -30.21
C MET A 8 -21.74 -9.71 -29.63
N LYS A 9 -20.47 -10.02 -29.92
CA LYS A 9 -19.77 -11.09 -29.22
C LYS A 9 -19.56 -10.71 -27.76
N ALA A 10 -19.71 -11.67 -26.85
CA ALA A 10 -19.45 -11.46 -25.44
C ALA A 10 -17.97 -11.13 -25.23
N ASN A 11 -17.68 -10.02 -24.55
CA ASN A 11 -16.33 -9.65 -24.13
C ASN A 11 -15.95 -10.45 -22.87
N LEU A 12 -15.74 -11.76 -23.06
CA LEU A 12 -15.31 -12.65 -21.99
C LEU A 12 -13.81 -12.49 -21.79
N LEU A 13 -13.40 -12.40 -20.53
CA LEU A 13 -11.99 -12.52 -20.18
C LEU A 13 -11.50 -13.93 -20.57
N PRO A 14 -10.22 -14.09 -20.95
CA PRO A 14 -9.63 -15.41 -21.11
C PRO A 14 -9.80 -16.25 -19.85
N GLU A 15 -10.02 -17.55 -20.02
CA GLU A 15 -9.99 -18.48 -18.89
C GLU A 15 -8.57 -18.53 -18.32
N VAL A 16 -8.43 -18.14 -17.06
CA VAL A 16 -7.17 -18.16 -16.31
C VAL A 16 -7.41 -18.90 -14.99
N ASN A 17 -6.54 -19.84 -14.66
CA ASN A 17 -6.57 -20.49 -13.36
C ASN A 17 -5.79 -19.64 -12.35
N LEU A 18 -6.43 -19.31 -11.23
CA LEU A 18 -5.82 -18.48 -10.19
C LEU A 18 -4.58 -19.15 -9.57
N THR A 19 -4.52 -20.48 -9.57
CA THR A 19 -3.36 -21.22 -9.07
C THR A 19 -2.11 -21.00 -9.91
N ASP A 20 -2.27 -20.74 -11.20
CA ASP A 20 -1.15 -20.55 -12.13
C ASP A 20 -0.51 -19.16 -11.96
N LEU A 21 -1.23 -18.24 -11.31
CA LEU A 21 -0.79 -16.89 -10.98
C LEU A 21 -0.44 -16.71 -9.49
N ALA A 22 -0.59 -17.78 -8.70
CA ALA A 22 -0.35 -17.72 -7.27
C ALA A 22 1.15 -17.59 -6.99
N ILE A 23 1.55 -16.46 -6.40
CA ILE A 23 2.89 -16.34 -5.80
C ILE A 23 2.87 -17.25 -4.56
N LYS A 24 3.79 -18.21 -4.51
CA LYS A 24 3.96 -19.07 -3.34
C LYS A 24 4.28 -18.21 -2.13
N VAL A 25 3.41 -18.25 -1.12
CA VAL A 25 3.60 -17.49 0.13
C VAL A 25 4.77 -18.13 0.88
N GLU A 26 5.85 -17.37 1.08
CA GLU A 26 7.01 -17.77 1.86
C GLU A 26 7.05 -16.95 3.16
N ALA A 27 7.10 -17.63 4.31
CA ALA A 27 7.11 -17.01 5.64
C ALA A 27 8.41 -17.29 6.41
N GLY A 28 9.43 -17.83 5.73
CA GLY A 28 10.76 -18.05 6.32
C GLY A 28 11.52 -16.74 6.54
N ALA A 29 12.61 -16.79 7.31
CA ALA A 29 13.48 -15.63 7.56
C ALA A 29 14.09 -15.05 6.27
N ASN A 30 14.24 -15.89 5.23
CA ASN A 30 14.63 -15.49 3.89
C ASN A 30 13.50 -15.87 2.94
N THR A 31 12.75 -14.87 2.46
CA THR A 31 11.66 -15.05 1.50
C THR A 31 12.15 -15.11 0.05
N GLY A 32 13.47 -15.08 -0.17
CA GLY A 32 14.07 -14.98 -1.50
C GLY A 32 13.76 -13.65 -2.17
N GLY A 33 14.02 -13.58 -3.48
CA GLY A 33 13.60 -12.46 -4.32
C GLY A 33 12.30 -12.80 -5.04
N ASP A 34 11.34 -11.89 -5.02
CA ASP A 34 10.13 -11.99 -5.84
C ASP A 34 10.12 -10.94 -6.96
N MET A 35 9.23 -11.16 -7.95
CA MET A 35 9.13 -10.29 -9.12
C MET A 35 8.67 -8.88 -8.77
N LEU A 36 7.81 -8.72 -7.75
CA LEU A 36 7.31 -7.41 -7.34
C LEU A 36 8.42 -6.62 -6.65
N THR A 37 9.16 -7.20 -5.72
CA THR A 37 10.33 -6.54 -5.09
C THR A 37 11.35 -6.11 -6.14
N SER A 38 11.66 -6.99 -7.11
CA SER A 38 12.57 -6.67 -8.20
C SER A 38 12.04 -5.52 -9.09
N ALA A 39 10.73 -5.48 -9.36
CA ALA A 39 10.10 -4.40 -10.10
C ALA A 39 10.12 -3.07 -9.35
N HIS A 40 9.88 -3.08 -8.03
CA HIS A 40 9.97 -1.90 -7.17
C HIS A 40 11.38 -1.29 -7.18
N VAL A 41 12.42 -2.11 -6.97
CA VAL A 41 13.81 -1.64 -6.98
C VAL A 41 14.21 -1.10 -8.34
N ARG A 42 13.79 -1.77 -9.43
CA ARG A 42 14.05 -1.28 -10.80
C ARG A 42 13.43 0.10 -11.04
N ASN A 43 12.15 0.27 -10.71
CA ASN A 43 11.47 1.55 -10.85
C ASN A 43 12.19 2.65 -10.07
N TRP A 44 12.62 2.38 -8.84
CA TRP A 44 13.39 3.34 -8.04
C TRP A 44 14.70 3.74 -8.73
N MET A 45 15.49 2.77 -9.20
CA MET A 45 16.74 3.04 -9.92
C MET A 45 16.52 3.85 -11.22
N GLU A 46 15.42 3.59 -11.93
CA GLU A 46 15.02 4.36 -13.11
C GLU A 46 14.64 5.81 -12.78
N CYS A 47 13.89 6.03 -11.70
CA CYS A 47 13.59 7.37 -11.19
C CYS A 47 14.87 8.12 -10.80
N VAL A 48 15.81 7.47 -10.10
CA VAL A 48 17.10 8.07 -9.74
C VAL A 48 17.88 8.50 -10.99
N ARG A 49 17.95 7.64 -12.00
CA ARG A 49 18.66 7.92 -13.26
C ARG A 49 18.02 9.05 -14.06
N SER A 50 16.70 9.02 -14.20
CA SER A 50 15.94 9.99 -14.98
C SER A 50 15.68 11.31 -14.25
N ARG A 51 15.91 11.35 -12.93
CA ARG A 51 15.50 12.44 -12.04
C ARG A 51 13.99 12.69 -12.02
N LYS A 52 13.19 11.72 -12.43
CA LYS A 52 11.72 11.76 -12.28
C LYS A 52 11.35 11.47 -10.82
N GLN A 53 10.24 12.07 -10.36
CA GLN A 53 9.59 11.71 -9.09
C GLN A 53 9.37 10.19 -8.98
N THR A 54 9.63 9.63 -7.80
CA THR A 54 9.39 8.21 -7.51
C THR A 54 7.89 7.90 -7.42
N ASN A 55 7.49 6.69 -7.78
CA ASN A 55 6.11 6.23 -7.59
C ASN A 55 5.72 6.15 -6.11
N ALA A 56 6.69 5.90 -5.23
CA ALA A 56 6.56 5.98 -3.77
C ALA A 56 7.44 7.14 -3.26
N PRO A 57 6.90 8.36 -3.17
CA PRO A 57 7.63 9.51 -2.67
C PRO A 57 7.70 9.50 -1.13
N VAL A 58 8.59 10.31 -0.56
CA VAL A 58 8.84 10.31 0.89
C VAL A 58 7.60 10.68 1.70
N GLU A 59 6.76 11.56 1.15
CA GLU A 59 5.51 12.01 1.74
C GLU A 59 4.54 10.84 1.97
N ALA A 60 4.50 9.87 1.05
CA ALA A 60 3.69 8.67 1.23
C ALA A 60 4.16 7.85 2.43
N GLY A 61 5.48 7.72 2.62
CA GLY A 61 6.07 7.07 3.80
C GLY A 61 5.79 7.81 5.10
N TYR A 62 5.80 9.15 5.06
CA TYR A 62 5.44 10.00 6.18
C TYR A 62 3.97 9.80 6.60
N TYR A 63 3.03 9.82 5.65
CA TYR A 63 1.60 9.61 5.94
C TYR A 63 1.31 8.21 6.49
N HIS A 64 1.96 7.17 5.96
CA HIS A 64 1.84 5.82 6.51
C HIS A 64 2.37 5.73 7.96
N SER A 65 3.45 6.43 8.26
CA SER A 65 4.02 6.49 9.61
C SER A 65 3.07 7.17 10.59
N ILE A 66 2.44 8.29 10.19
CA ILE A 66 1.39 8.96 10.98
C ILE A 66 0.27 7.98 11.31
N ALA A 67 -0.29 7.29 10.31
CA ALA A 67 -1.37 6.34 10.52
C ALA A 67 -0.97 5.22 11.50
N THR A 68 0.25 4.69 11.38
CA THR A 68 0.77 3.64 12.26
C THR A 68 0.89 4.12 13.72
N ILE A 69 1.41 5.34 13.93
CA ILE A 69 1.51 5.95 15.26
C ILE A 69 0.12 6.20 15.83
N MET A 70 -0.82 6.70 15.02
CA MET A 70 -2.20 6.92 15.45
C MET A 70 -2.88 5.64 15.89
N THR A 71 -2.70 4.53 15.16
CA THR A 71 -3.23 3.21 15.54
C THR A 71 -2.65 2.73 16.86
N ASN A 72 -1.33 2.85 17.05
CA ASN A 72 -0.68 2.50 18.32
C ASN A 72 -1.19 3.36 19.48
N ALA A 73 -1.36 4.67 19.28
CA ALA A 73 -1.92 5.58 20.26
C ALA A 73 -3.35 5.20 20.65
N ALA A 74 -4.19 4.85 19.67
CA ALA A 74 -5.57 4.44 19.89
C ALA A 74 -5.63 3.14 20.69
N ALA A 75 -4.80 2.15 20.33
CA ALA A 75 -4.71 0.87 21.01
C ALA A 75 -4.26 1.01 22.48
N LYS A 76 -3.29 1.89 22.77
CA LYS A 76 -2.77 2.11 24.12
C LYS A 76 -3.70 2.93 25.01
N THR A 77 -4.40 3.92 24.46
CA THR A 77 -5.21 4.87 25.23
C THR A 77 -6.70 4.53 25.28
N GLY A 78 -7.19 3.74 24.32
CA GLY A 78 -8.62 3.49 24.13
C GLY A 78 -9.41 4.71 23.66
N GLN A 79 -8.72 5.77 23.20
CA GLN A 79 -9.34 7.04 22.82
C GLN A 79 -9.38 7.21 21.30
N LYS A 80 -10.26 8.10 20.83
CA LYS A 80 -10.22 8.60 19.46
C LYS A 80 -8.92 9.39 19.25
N VAL A 81 -8.22 9.07 18.17
CA VAL A 81 -6.94 9.68 17.80
C VAL A 81 -7.09 10.52 16.54
N THR A 82 -6.42 11.67 16.51
CA THR A 82 -6.33 12.57 15.36
C THR A 82 -4.89 13.00 15.14
N PHE A 83 -4.59 13.55 13.96
CA PHE A 83 -3.30 14.18 13.66
C PHE A 83 -3.49 15.70 13.54
N ASP A 84 -2.69 16.48 14.25
CA ASP A 84 -2.63 17.93 14.10
C ASP A 84 -1.61 18.29 13.02
N GLU A 85 -2.08 18.73 11.86
CA GLU A 85 -1.21 19.08 10.72
C GLU A 85 -0.33 20.31 10.99
N LYS A 86 -0.74 21.21 11.90
CA LYS A 86 0.01 22.44 12.20
C LYS A 86 1.20 22.15 13.10
N THR A 87 1.00 21.35 14.15
CA THR A 87 2.07 20.99 15.09
C THR A 87 2.79 19.70 14.70
N GLN A 88 2.24 18.95 13.73
CA GLN A 88 2.70 17.62 13.32
C GLN A 88 2.67 16.59 14.45
N GLU A 89 1.66 16.67 15.31
CA GLU A 89 1.51 15.83 16.49
C GLU A 89 0.35 14.84 16.35
N VAL A 90 0.55 13.63 16.89
CA VAL A 90 -0.55 12.67 17.09
C VAL A 90 -1.23 12.97 18.42
N MET A 91 -2.54 13.14 18.38
CA MET A 91 -3.36 13.58 19.50
C MET A 91 -4.30 12.46 19.94
N ALA A 92 -4.30 12.11 21.23
CA ALA A 92 -5.24 11.17 21.84
C ALA A 92 -6.06 11.90 22.92
N GLY A 93 -7.39 11.87 22.79
CA GLY A 93 -8.28 12.53 23.76
C GLY A 93 -8.01 14.02 23.98
N GLY A 94 -7.55 14.71 22.93
CA GLY A 94 -7.24 16.14 22.96
C GLY A 94 -5.87 16.50 23.54
N LYS A 95 -4.98 15.52 23.79
CA LYS A 95 -3.60 15.76 24.26
C LYS A 95 -2.59 15.09 23.33
N VAL A 96 -1.39 15.66 23.27
CA VAL A 96 -0.27 15.07 22.52
C VAL A 96 0.02 13.67 23.08
N PHE A 97 0.02 12.67 22.22
CA PHE A 97 0.33 11.30 22.59
C PHE A 97 1.82 11.17 22.92
N LYS A 98 2.11 10.61 24.10
CA LYS A 98 3.46 10.29 24.57
C LYS A 98 3.51 8.79 24.92
N TYR A 99 4.60 8.13 24.56
CA TYR A 99 4.78 6.68 24.70
C TYR A 99 5.47 6.29 26.00
#